data_AF-A0A4Y2LSI2-F1
#
_entry.id   AF-A0A4Y2LSI2-F1
#
_cell.length_a   1.000
_cell.length_b   1.000
_cell.length_c   1.000
_cell.angle_alpha   90.00
_cell.angle_beta   90.00
_cell.angle_gamma   90.00
#
_symmetry.space_group_name_H-M   'P 1'
#
loop_
_entity.id
_entity.type
_entity.pdbx_description
1 polymer ?
#
loop_
_entity_poly.entity_id
_entity_poly.type
_entity_poly.pdbx_seq_one_letter_code
_entity_poly.pdbx_strand_id
1 'polypeptide(L)'
;MLTDERCHIRTLAARRIIKAREIGPGDNCVRRFVIPIVNIRATNNKDFIDWQACNVTPLTVLRHINSNQLLKMIQDDVPMNDWDFIKFPSHTKAIERIEKLVTEASRKRVGRRTGMDLS
;
A
#
# COMPACT_ATOMS: atom_id res chain seq x y z
N MET A 1 -3.61 4.67 6.30
CA MET A 1 -2.51 4.17 7.16
C MET A 1 -1.80 5.31 7.86
N LEU A 2 -1.22 6.28 7.15
CA LEU A 2 -0.53 7.41 7.81
C LEU A 2 -1.51 8.41 8.48
N THR A 3 -2.72 8.54 7.92
CA THR A 3 -3.85 9.33 8.44
C THR A 3 -4.86 8.49 9.23
N ASP A 4 -4.50 7.27 9.62
CA ASP A 4 -5.41 6.39 10.36
C ASP A 4 -5.66 6.91 11.78
N GLU A 5 -6.87 6.75 12.32
CA GLU A 5 -7.16 7.19 13.70
C GLU A 5 -6.38 6.39 14.74
N ARG A 6 -5.99 5.15 14.42
CA ARG A 6 -5.26 4.28 15.34
C ARG A 6 -3.76 4.58 15.34
N CYS A 7 -3.25 5.03 16.49
CA CYS A 7 -1.83 5.28 16.76
C CYS A 7 -0.90 4.19 16.22
N HIS A 8 -1.09 2.93 16.64
CA HIS A 8 -0.22 1.82 16.25
C HIS A 8 -0.12 1.62 14.72
N ILE A 9 -1.15 1.96 13.97
CA ILE A 9 -1.19 1.86 12.50
C ILE A 9 -0.40 3.01 11.87
N ARG A 10 -0.55 4.23 12.41
CA ARG A 10 0.24 5.40 12.01
C ARG A 10 1.73 5.20 12.29
N THR A 11 2.08 4.72 13.48
CA THR A 11 3.46 4.41 13.88
C THR A 11 4.09 3.39 12.94
N LEU A 12 3.37 2.31 12.61
CA LEU A 12 3.84 1.31 11.67
C LEU A 12 4.08 1.91 10.26
N ALA A 13 3.17 2.78 9.81
CA ALA A 13 3.30 3.45 8.52
C ALA A 13 4.54 4.37 8.49
N ALA A 14 4.74 5.20 9.51
CA ALA A 14 5.87 6.12 9.62
C ALA A 14 7.22 5.38 9.64
N ARG A 15 7.34 4.30 10.45
CA ARG A 15 8.54 3.45 10.50
C ARG A 15 8.87 2.84 9.14
N ARG A 16 7.86 2.36 8.41
CA ARG A 16 8.06 1.81 7.06
C ARG A 16 8.55 2.86 6.09
N ILE A 17 8.03 4.09 6.14
CA ILE A 17 8.48 5.17 5.25
C ILE A 17 9.93 5.54 5.53
N ILE A 18 10.34 5.65 6.80
CA ILE A 18 11.73 5.93 7.19
C ILE A 18 12.65 4.82 6.66
N LYS A 19 12.32 3.55 6.94
CA LYS A 19 13.08 2.40 6.44
C LYS A 19 13.15 2.34 4.92
N ALA A 20 12.08 2.74 4.22
CA ALA A 20 12.06 2.82 2.77
C ALA A 20 13.10 3.78 2.22
N ARG A 21 13.32 4.91 2.91
CA ARG A 21 14.28 5.94 2.51
C ARG A 21 15.72 5.46 2.70
N GLU A 22 15.98 4.71 3.77
CA GLU A 22 17.30 4.12 4.04
C GLU A 22 17.69 3.08 2.98
N ILE A 23 16.71 2.34 2.44
CA ILE A 23 16.93 1.28 1.43
C ILE A 23 16.97 1.84 0.00
N GLY A 24 16.39 3.02 -0.23
CA GLY A 24 16.23 3.58 -1.58
C GLY A 24 17.56 3.96 -2.23
N PRO A 25 17.83 3.56 -3.49
CA PRO A 25 18.92 4.17 -4.24
C PRO A 25 18.58 5.63 -4.54
N GLY A 26 19.60 6.45 -4.80
CA GLY A 26 19.45 7.87 -5.19
C GLY A 26 18.43 8.08 -6.31
N ASP A 27 18.00 9.33 -6.49
CA ASP A 27 16.81 9.85 -7.20
C ASP A 27 16.46 9.31 -8.61
N ASN A 28 17.23 8.36 -9.15
CA ASN A 28 17.28 7.95 -10.53
C ASN A 28 16.77 6.51 -10.74
N CYS A 29 16.45 5.77 -9.67
CA CYS A 29 16.08 4.37 -9.80
C CYS A 29 14.57 4.17 -10.09
N VAL A 30 14.28 3.50 -11.20
CA VAL A 30 12.92 3.09 -11.57
C VAL A 30 12.40 2.07 -10.56
N ARG A 31 11.29 2.41 -9.89
CA ARG A 31 10.62 1.51 -8.94
C ARG A 31 10.02 0.32 -9.66
N ARG A 32 10.56 -0.88 -9.45
CA ARG A 32 9.92 -2.13 -9.89
C ARG A 32 8.71 -2.41 -9.02
N PHE A 33 7.54 -2.50 -9.65
CA PHE A 33 6.31 -2.91 -8.96
C PHE A 33 6.39 -4.40 -8.64
N VAL A 34 6.29 -4.75 -7.36
CA VAL A 34 6.21 -6.13 -6.88
C VAL A 34 4.76 -6.37 -6.47
N ILE A 35 4.17 -7.47 -6.96
CA ILE A 35 2.81 -7.84 -6.59
C ILE A 35 2.81 -8.22 -5.11
N PRO A 36 2.02 -7.55 -4.26
CA PRO A 36 1.94 -7.90 -2.86
C PRO A 36 1.22 -9.23 -2.68
N ILE A 37 1.55 -9.95 -1.60
CA ILE A 37 0.75 -11.10 -1.18
C ILE A 37 -0.61 -10.56 -0.72
N VAL A 38 -1.67 -10.97 -1.42
CA VAL A 38 -3.04 -10.52 -1.18
C VAL A 38 -3.85 -11.62 -0.51
N ASN A 39 -4.50 -11.27 0.60
CA ASN A 39 -5.43 -12.15 1.31
C ASN A 39 -6.86 -11.94 0.78
N ILE A 40 -7.30 -12.85 -0.08
CA ILE A 40 -8.63 -12.79 -0.71
C ILE A 40 -9.77 -12.94 0.32
N ARG A 41 -9.48 -13.51 1.50
CA ARG A 41 -10.48 -13.70 2.58
C ARG A 41 -10.56 -12.52 3.55
N ALA A 42 -9.77 -11.47 3.33
CA ALA A 42 -9.79 -10.30 4.20
C ALA A 42 -11.15 -9.59 4.12
N THR A 43 -11.74 -9.32 5.28
CA THR A 43 -12.97 -8.50 5.41
C THR A 43 -12.66 -7.01 5.46
N ASN A 44 -11.39 -6.67 5.75
CA ASN A 44 -10.95 -5.29 5.96
C ASN A 44 -9.82 -4.97 4.99
N ASN A 45 -9.80 -3.75 4.45
CA ASN A 45 -8.76 -3.27 3.54
C ASN A 45 -7.32 -3.41 4.13
N LYS A 46 -7.20 -3.35 5.46
CA LYS A 46 -5.90 -3.47 6.15
C LYS A 46 -5.31 -4.88 6.06
N ASP A 47 -6.17 -5.88 6.03
CA ASP A 47 -5.79 -7.30 6.02
C ASP A 47 -5.71 -7.84 4.59
N PHE A 48 -6.20 -7.08 3.60
CA PHE A 48 -6.21 -7.46 2.19
C PHE A 48 -4.81 -7.60 1.61
N ILE A 49 -3.87 -6.78 2.08
CA ILE A 49 -2.46 -6.80 1.67
C ILE A 49 -1.66 -7.28 2.89
N ASP A 50 -0.85 -8.32 2.73
CA ASP A 50 0.16 -8.65 3.74
C ASP A 50 1.27 -7.60 3.68
N TRP A 51 1.08 -6.56 4.49
CA TRP A 51 2.01 -5.45 4.52
C TRP A 51 3.37 -5.82 5.12
N GLN A 52 3.50 -6.93 5.86
CA GLN A 52 4.79 -7.39 6.39
C GLN A 52 5.60 -8.07 5.29
N ALA A 53 4.96 -8.84 4.42
CA ALA A 53 5.59 -9.45 3.26
C ALA A 53 5.82 -8.46 2.09
N CYS A 54 5.20 -7.27 2.14
CA CYS A 54 5.40 -6.24 1.14
C CYS A 54 6.78 -5.57 1.27
N ASN A 55 7.59 -5.68 0.22
CA ASN A 55 8.84 -4.95 0.12
C ASN A 55 8.59 -3.44 0.26
N VAL A 56 9.17 -2.88 1.32
CA VAL A 56 9.15 -1.46 1.63
C VAL A 56 9.90 -0.73 0.52
N THR A 57 9.16 -0.07 -0.37
CA THR A 57 9.75 0.72 -1.46
C THR A 57 9.63 2.21 -1.15
N PRO A 58 10.61 3.05 -1.54
CA PRO A 58 10.51 4.50 -1.38
C PRO A 58 9.19 5.03 -1.93
N LEU A 59 8.42 5.67 -1.07
CA LEU A 59 7.14 6.26 -1.45
C LEU A 59 7.41 7.67 -1.99
N THR A 60 7.55 7.80 -3.30
CA THR A 60 7.83 9.06 -4.01
C THR A 60 6.83 10.16 -3.64
N VAL A 61 5.56 9.76 -3.44
CA VAL A 61 4.46 10.64 -3.02
C VAL A 61 4.75 11.32 -1.69
N LEU A 62 5.50 10.71 -0.77
CA LEU A 62 5.82 11.30 0.53
C LEU A 62 7.21 11.92 0.58
N ARG A 63 7.87 12.17 -0.56
CA ARG A 63 9.20 12.82 -0.59
C ARG A 63 9.20 14.20 0.07
N HIS A 64 8.10 14.93 -0.01
CA HIS A 64 7.96 16.28 0.55
C HIS A 64 7.90 16.29 2.09
N ILE A 65 7.59 15.16 2.72
CA ILE A 65 7.53 15.03 4.17
C ILE A 65 8.93 14.80 4.73
N ASN A 66 9.36 15.57 5.73
CA ASN A 66 10.68 15.38 6.34
C ASN A 66 10.71 14.12 7.24
N SER A 67 11.81 13.34 7.20
CA SER A 67 12.00 12.20 8.10
C SER A 67 11.93 12.61 9.58
N ASN A 68 12.41 13.80 9.92
CA ASN A 68 12.34 14.33 11.29
C ASN A 68 10.90 14.59 11.73
N GLN A 69 10.03 14.99 10.80
CA GLN A 69 8.61 15.16 11.07
C GLN A 69 7.93 13.80 11.32
N LEU A 70 8.31 12.75 10.55
CA LEU A 70 7.83 11.38 10.80
C LEU A 70 8.32 10.82 12.15
N LEU A 71 9.54 11.17 12.57
CA LEU A 71 10.06 10.77 13.89
C LEU A 71 9.30 11.46 15.03
N LYS A 72 9.00 12.76 14.91
CA LYS A 72 8.15 13.46 15.88
C LYS A 72 6.76 12.84 15.97
N MET A 73 6.16 12.47 14.84
CA MET A 73 4.88 11.76 14.81
C MET A 73 4.91 10.43 15.60
N ILE A 74 6.02 9.69 15.51
CA ILE A 74 6.20 8.43 16.27
C ILE A 74 6.34 8.70 17.77
N GLN A 75 7.01 9.79 18.15
CA GLN A 75 7.28 10.15 19.55
C GLN A 75 6.07 10.78 20.25
N ASP A 76 5.40 11.71 19.57
CA ASP A 76 4.37 12.57 20.17
C ASP A 76 2.94 12.02 19.96
N ASP A 77 2.77 10.94 19.19
CA ASP A 77 1.49 10.36 18.76
C ASP A 77 0.50 11.39 18.16
N VAL A 78 1.05 12.41 17.50
CA VAL A 78 0.25 13.49 16.92
C VAL A 78 -0.42 13.03 15.62
N PRO A 79 -1.74 13.21 15.45
CA PRO A 79 -2.44 12.95 14.20
C PRO A 79 -1.93 13.84 13.08
N MET A 80 -1.89 13.32 11.86
CA MET A 80 -1.33 14.04 10.71
C MET A 80 -2.27 15.09 10.07
N ASN A 81 -3.32 15.49 10.77
CA ASN A 81 -4.43 16.24 10.17
C ASN A 81 -4.03 17.63 9.64
N ASP A 82 -2.91 18.17 10.14
CA ASP A 82 -2.40 19.50 9.77
C ASP A 82 -1.30 19.47 8.70
N TRP A 83 -1.00 18.31 8.09
CA TRP A 83 -0.02 18.26 7.00
C TRP A 83 -0.70 18.37 5.64
N ASP A 84 -0.22 19.32 4.83
CA ASP A 84 -0.60 19.49 3.43
C ASP A 84 -0.08 18.31 2.60
N PHE A 85 -0.81 17.21 2.64
CA PHE A 85 -0.63 16.16 1.65
C PHE A 85 -1.00 16.72 0.28
N ILE A 86 -0.11 16.56 -0.69
CA ILE A 86 -0.52 16.61 -2.09
C ILE A 86 -1.60 15.53 -2.25
N LYS A 87 -2.86 15.96 -2.40
CA LYS A 87 -3.98 15.07 -2.71
C LYS A 87 -3.75 14.50 -4.10
N PHE A 88 -3.06 13.36 -4.16
CA PHE A 88 -3.02 12.57 -5.37
C PHE A 88 -4.43 12.03 -5.62
N PRO A 89 -4.90 12.00 -6.89
CA PRO A 89 -6.03 11.16 -7.25
C PRO A 89 -5.75 9.77 -6.71
N SER A 90 -6.68 9.24 -5.93
CA SER A 90 -6.59 7.95 -5.22
C SER A 90 -6.23 6.76 -6.14
N HIS A 91 -6.28 6.94 -7.45
CA HIS A 91 -5.86 6.00 -8.47
C HIS A 91 -4.36 6.13 -8.77
N THR A 92 -3.53 5.51 -7.92
CA THR A 92 -2.15 5.23 -8.33
C THR A 92 -2.15 4.04 -9.30
N LYS A 93 -1.28 4.05 -10.32
CA LYS A 93 -1.12 2.93 -11.28
C LYS A 93 -0.91 1.55 -10.62
N ALA A 94 -0.46 1.52 -9.36
CA ALA A 94 -0.36 0.31 -8.56
C ALA A 94 -1.73 -0.29 -8.20
N ILE A 95 -2.70 0.54 -7.83
CA ILE A 95 -4.08 0.13 -7.48
C ILE A 95 -4.77 -0.41 -8.73
N GLU A 96 -4.67 0.28 -9.87
CA GLU A 96 -5.20 -0.20 -11.16
C GLU A 96 -4.62 -1.58 -11.54
N ARG A 97 -3.32 -1.78 -11.32
CA ARG A 97 -2.66 -3.07 -11.59
C ARG A 97 -3.19 -4.19 -10.68
N ILE A 98 -3.42 -3.91 -9.40
CA ILE A 98 -3.98 -4.88 -8.44
C ILE A 98 -5.43 -5.20 -8.79
N GLU A 99 -6.25 -4.19 -9.05
CA GLU A 99 -7.65 -4.35 -9.44
C GLU A 99 -7.79 -5.19 -10.73
N LYS A 100 -6.94 -4.91 -11.73
CA LYS A 100 -6.87 -5.72 -12.95
C LYS A 100 -6.50 -7.17 -12.66
N LEU A 101 -5.51 -7.42 -11.80
CA LEU A 101 -5.10 -8.76 -11.38
C LEU A 101 -6.23 -9.53 -10.69
N VAL A 102 -6.93 -8.88 -9.75
CA VAL A 102 -8.08 -9.46 -9.04
C VAL A 102 -9.22 -9.78 -10.01
N THR A 103 -9.47 -8.88 -10.96
CA THR A 103 -10.50 -9.07 -12.00
C THR A 103 -10.17 -10.23 -12.92
N GLU A 104 -8.92 -10.34 -13.39
CA GLU A 104 -8.48 -11.45 -14.24
C GLU A 104 -8.54 -12.80 -13.50
N ALA A 105 -8.09 -12.84 -12.24
CA ALA A 105 -8.13 -14.04 -11.42
C ALA A 105 -9.57 -14.51 -11.15
N SER A 106 -10.49 -13.56 -10.92
CA SER A 106 -11.92 -13.84 -10.72
C SER A 106 -12.58 -14.40 -11.98
N ARG A 107 -12.28 -13.83 -13.15
CA ARG A 107 -12.79 -14.33 -14.45
C ARG A 107 -12.37 -15.77 -14.72
N LYS A 108 -11.14 -16.15 -14.38
CA LYS A 108 -10.63 -17.53 -14.52
C LYS A 108 -11.33 -18.54 -13.60
N ARG A 109 -11.86 -18.10 -12.45
CA ARG A 109 -12.65 -18.97 -11.55
C ARG A 109 -14.11 -19.15 -12.00
N VAL A 110 -14.72 -18.13 -12.60
CA VAL A 110 -16.11 -18.18 -13.06
C VAL A 110 -16.27 -19.02 -14.34
N GLY A 111 -15.24 -19.11 -15.18
CA GLY A 111 -15.27 -19.90 -16.42
C GLY A 111 -15.23 -21.43 -16.26
N ARG A 112 -15.11 -21.98 -15.04
CA ARG A 112 -15.07 -23.45 -14.80
C ARG A 112 -16.42 -24.07 -14.42
N ARG A 113 -17.51 -23.31 -14.41
CA ARG A 113 -18.82 -23.76 -13.90
C ARG A 113 -19.94 -23.87 -14.95
N THR A 114 -19.59 -23.88 -16.23
CA THR A 114 -20.55 -24.12 -17.33
C THR A 114 -19.92 -25.01 -18.39
N GLY A 115 -19.63 -26.25 -17.99
CA GLY A 115 -19.70 -27.41 -18.87
C GLY A 115 -20.77 -28.31 -18.28
N MET A 116 -22.05 -27.93 -18.44
CA MET A 116 -23.14 -28.87 -18.23
C MET A 116 -23.19 -29.72 -19.50
N ASP A 117 -22.73 -30.96 -19.38
CA ASP A 117 -23.07 -32.01 -20.32
C ASP A 117 -24.59 -32.09 -20.44
N LEU A 118 -25.11 -31.76 -21.62
CA LEU A 118 -26.46 -32.15 -22.03
C LEU A 118 -26.29 -33.32 -23.00
N SER A 119 -26.46 -34.53 -22.45
CA SER A 119 -26.97 -35.67 -23.22
C SER A 119 -28.46 -35.50 -23.49
#